data_AF-A0A7J2SQS4-F1
#
_entry.id   AF-A0A7J2SQS4-F1
#
_cell.length_a   1.000
_cell.length_b   1.000
_cell.length_c   1.000
_cell.angle_alpha   90.00
_cell.angle_beta   90.00
_cell.angle_gamma   90.00
#
_symmetry.space_group_name_H-M   'P 1'
#
loop_
_entity.id
_entity.type
_entity.pdbx_description
1 polymer ?
#
loop_
_entity_poly.entity_id
_entity_poly.type
_entity_poly.pdbx_seq_one_letter_code
_entity_poly.pdbx_strand_id
1 'polypeptide(L)'
;MILQIWVTAYFIAAIFCFLTSRFFIKSKNPSRLLLGYLVVASGSWALLDGLTQLSKPETGLVIQYGVLFISTFVAFLFLFLSYSFMNPIKRKTLSLLILIPLFTGLLFSLFSDVFSYAQKRYLNGFSYIHIVYNDINYGVTILLLLIPLLIGFILIGKALKTTKDVNLRRNIKFFTAGMLLAVTSSYVLGSGEVFFHLPPLSSITISIGIGISSLSFKTKSMPHSTM
;
A
#
# COMPACT_ATOMS: atom_id res chain seq x y z
N MET A 1 29.75 5.55 -0.24
CA MET A 1 28.40 6.13 -0.45
C MET A 1 27.82 6.43 0.93
N ILE A 2 27.71 7.70 1.33
CA ILE A 2 27.06 8.05 2.60
C ILE A 2 25.56 7.91 2.36
N LEU A 3 24.89 7.04 3.12
CA LEU A 3 23.44 6.87 3.07
C LEU A 3 22.81 8.21 3.46
N GLN A 4 22.06 8.83 2.56
CA GLN A 4 21.40 10.11 2.87
C GLN A 4 20.30 9.86 3.90
N ILE A 5 20.25 10.71 4.94
CA ILE A 5 19.39 10.50 6.13
C ILE A 5 17.91 10.29 5.77
N TRP A 6 17.41 11.02 4.77
CA TRP A 6 16.02 10.92 4.33
C TRP A 6 15.73 9.58 3.62
N VAL A 7 16.73 8.94 3.00
CA VAL A 7 16.58 7.62 2.38
C VAL A 7 16.41 6.53 3.45
N THR A 8 16.98 6.73 4.65
CA THR A 8 16.81 5.83 5.79
C THR A 8 15.34 5.71 6.22
N ALA A 9 14.53 6.76 6.01
CA ALA A 9 13.12 6.76 6.41
C ALA A 9 12.29 5.69 5.67
N TYR A 10 12.58 5.42 4.40
CA TYR A 10 11.97 4.34 3.62
C TYR A 10 12.20 2.96 4.25
N PHE A 11 13.45 2.69 4.63
CA PHE A 11 13.82 1.42 5.24
C PHE A 11 13.24 1.27 6.64
N ILE A 12 13.18 2.35 7.43
CA ILE A 12 12.51 2.34 8.73
C ILE A 12 11.02 2.02 8.56
N ALA A 13 10.34 2.65 7.60
CA ALA A 13 8.94 2.37 7.30
C ALA A 13 8.71 0.91 6.86
N ALA A 14 9.57 0.40 5.98
CA ALA A 14 9.52 -1.00 5.53
C ALA A 14 9.74 -1.99 6.69
N ILE A 15 10.78 -1.78 7.50
CA ILE A 15 11.07 -2.61 8.68
C ILE A 15 9.89 -2.60 9.66
N PHE A 16 9.34 -1.43 9.94
CA PHE A 16 8.16 -1.30 10.81
C PHE A 16 6.97 -2.11 10.28
N CYS A 17 6.69 -2.05 8.97
CA CYS A 17 5.64 -2.85 8.34
C CYS A 17 5.94 -4.35 8.46
N PHE A 18 7.16 -4.78 8.15
CA PHE A 18 7.52 -6.19 8.22
C PHE A 18 7.45 -6.73 9.65
N LEU A 19 7.86 -5.96 10.67
CA LEU A 19 7.69 -6.32 12.08
C LEU A 19 6.21 -6.42 12.46
N THR A 20 5.40 -5.45 12.05
CA THR A 20 3.95 -5.43 12.31
C THR A 20 3.23 -6.60 11.63
N SER A 21 3.64 -6.96 10.41
CA SER A 21 3.03 -8.06 9.65
C SER A 21 3.10 -9.40 10.39
N ARG A 22 4.13 -9.63 11.22
CA ARG A 22 4.35 -10.88 11.97
C ARG A 22 3.18 -11.25 12.88
N PHE A 23 2.40 -10.27 13.34
CA PHE A 23 1.19 -10.51 14.15
C PHE A 23 0.02 -11.11 13.36
N PHE A 24 0.12 -11.15 12.03
CA PHE A 24 -0.98 -11.43 11.12
C PHE A 24 -0.68 -12.58 10.14
N ILE A 25 0.52 -12.63 9.55
CA ILE A 25 0.89 -13.59 8.49
C ILE A 25 0.90 -15.06 8.94
N LYS A 26 1.01 -15.33 10.25
CA LYS A 26 0.90 -16.70 10.81
C LYS A 26 -0.52 -17.08 11.21
N SER A 27 -1.51 -16.22 10.97
CA SER A 27 -2.88 -16.46 11.39
C SER A 27 -3.58 -17.51 10.52
N LYS A 28 -4.35 -18.39 11.15
CA LYS A 28 -5.30 -19.27 10.45
C LYS A 28 -6.55 -18.53 9.95
N ASN A 29 -6.82 -17.33 10.48
CA ASN A 29 -7.94 -16.49 10.07
C ASN A 29 -7.62 -15.79 8.74
N PRO A 30 -8.39 -16.01 7.66
CA PRO A 30 -8.10 -15.42 6.35
C PRO A 30 -8.14 -13.89 6.30
N SER A 31 -9.04 -13.23 7.03
CA SER A 31 -9.09 -11.76 7.12
C SER A 31 -7.85 -11.19 7.81
N ARG A 32 -7.35 -11.87 8.85
CA ARG A 32 -6.07 -11.50 9.47
C ARG A 32 -4.91 -11.73 8.51
N LEU A 33 -4.92 -12.83 7.76
CA LEU A 33 -3.87 -13.11 6.78
C LEU A 33 -3.84 -12.06 5.66
N LEU A 34 -5.02 -11.64 5.16
CA LEU A 34 -5.16 -10.52 4.21
C LEU A 34 -4.59 -9.22 4.76
N LEU A 35 -4.90 -8.87 6.02
CA LEU A 35 -4.32 -7.71 6.69
C LEU A 35 -2.79 -7.83 6.74
N GLY A 36 -2.27 -9.02 7.04
CA GLY A 36 -0.84 -9.30 7.01
C GLY A 36 -0.22 -9.05 5.64
N TYR A 37 -0.85 -9.52 4.57
CA TYR A 37 -0.39 -9.28 3.20
C TYR A 37 -0.48 -7.80 2.81
N LEU A 38 -1.53 -7.08 3.22
CA LEU A 38 -1.66 -5.64 2.98
C LEU A 38 -0.50 -4.88 3.61
N VAL A 39 -0.16 -5.19 4.87
CA VAL A 39 0.97 -4.57 5.58
C VAL A 39 2.32 -4.94 4.95
N VAL A 40 2.49 -6.19 4.49
CA VAL A 40 3.72 -6.59 3.77
C VAL A 40 3.84 -5.83 2.46
N ALA A 41 2.77 -5.78 1.66
CA ALA A 41 2.76 -5.07 0.38
C ALA A 41 3.07 -3.59 0.58
N SER A 42 2.46 -2.93 1.57
CA SER A 42 2.81 -1.53 1.87
C SER A 42 4.28 -1.39 2.27
N GLY A 43 4.80 -2.25 3.15
CA GLY A 43 6.23 -2.24 3.51
C GLY A 43 7.17 -2.44 2.31
N SER A 44 6.80 -3.31 1.37
CA SER A 44 7.53 -3.52 0.11
C SER A 44 7.52 -2.27 -0.78
N TRP A 45 6.44 -1.49 -0.78
CA TRP A 45 6.39 -0.22 -1.51
C TRP A 45 7.48 0.74 -1.00
N ALA A 46 7.50 1.02 0.31
CA ALA A 46 8.54 1.88 0.89
C ALA A 46 9.95 1.33 0.64
N LEU A 47 10.15 0.01 0.75
CA LEU A 47 11.44 -0.62 0.47
C LEU A 47 11.91 -0.35 -0.97
N LEU A 48 11.04 -0.56 -1.96
CA LEU A 48 11.37 -0.37 -3.37
C LEU A 48 11.63 1.10 -3.69
N ASP A 49 10.91 2.05 -3.10
CA ASP A 49 11.24 3.47 -3.24
C ASP A 49 12.60 3.79 -2.61
N GLY A 50 12.90 3.27 -1.42
CA GLY A 50 14.22 3.42 -0.81
C GLY A 50 15.34 2.87 -1.70
N LEU A 51 15.13 1.70 -2.32
CA LEU A 51 16.06 1.11 -3.28
C LEU A 51 16.19 1.94 -4.56
N THR A 52 15.09 2.52 -5.06
CA THR A 52 15.10 3.46 -6.19
C THR A 52 16.06 4.61 -5.91
N GLN A 53 15.99 5.19 -4.72
CA GLN A 53 16.82 6.35 -4.34
C GLN A 53 18.30 6.02 -4.14
N LEU A 54 18.65 4.74 -3.92
CA LEU A 54 20.05 4.27 -3.84
C LEU A 54 20.61 3.80 -5.19
N SER A 55 19.77 3.71 -6.21
CA SER A 55 20.12 3.13 -7.51
C SER A 55 20.58 4.19 -8.53
N LYS A 56 21.07 3.74 -9.68
CA LYS A 56 21.25 4.59 -10.86
C LYS A 56 19.87 4.87 -11.49
N PRO A 57 19.69 6.01 -12.20
CA PRO A 57 18.40 6.36 -12.78
C PRO A 57 17.72 5.24 -13.58
N GLU A 58 18.46 4.55 -14.44
CA GLU A 58 17.93 3.48 -15.30
C GLU A 58 17.45 2.28 -14.48
N THR A 59 18.21 1.90 -13.45
CA THR A 59 17.81 0.85 -12.50
C THR A 59 16.63 1.29 -11.64
N GLY A 60 16.61 2.55 -11.22
CA GLY A 60 15.52 3.13 -10.44
C GLY A 60 14.21 3.10 -11.20
N LEU A 61 14.24 3.38 -12.51
CA LEU A 61 13.08 3.28 -13.39
C LEU A 61 12.50 1.85 -13.40
N VAL A 62 13.35 0.83 -13.50
CA VAL A 62 12.92 -0.59 -13.44
C VAL A 62 12.30 -0.92 -12.09
N ILE A 63 12.90 -0.45 -10.99
CA ILE A 63 12.37 -0.66 -9.63
C ILE A 63 10.98 -0.02 -9.48
N GLN A 64 10.73 1.13 -10.12
CA GLN A 64 9.44 1.82 -10.07
C GLN A 64 8.30 1.06 -10.77
N TYR A 65 8.59 0.26 -11.80
CA TYR A 65 7.60 -0.70 -12.31
C TYR A 65 7.24 -1.77 -11.25
N GLY A 66 8.18 -2.15 -10.40
CA GLY A 66 7.91 -2.96 -9.21
C GLY A 66 7.06 -2.23 -8.17
N VAL A 67 7.26 -0.92 -7.99
CA VAL A 67 6.41 -0.09 -7.11
C VAL A 67 4.97 -0.06 -7.62
N LEU A 68 4.77 0.13 -8.92
CA LEU A 68 3.45 0.09 -9.55
C LEU A 68 2.75 -1.27 -9.38
N PHE A 69 3.51 -2.36 -9.47
CA PHE A 69 3.00 -3.70 -9.20
C PHE A 69 2.49 -3.80 -7.75
N ILE A 70 3.31 -3.35 -6.80
CA ILE A 70 3.00 -3.43 -5.37
C ILE A 70 1.85 -2.48 -4.97
N SER A 71 1.73 -1.30 -5.56
CA SER A 71 0.61 -0.38 -5.30
C SER A 71 -0.73 -0.99 -5.70
N THR A 72 -0.74 -1.78 -6.79
CA THR A 72 -1.90 -2.59 -7.19
C THR A 72 -2.27 -3.61 -6.11
N PHE A 73 -1.28 -4.30 -5.53
CA PHE A 73 -1.51 -5.20 -4.40
C PHE A 73 -2.13 -4.47 -3.21
N VAL A 74 -1.60 -3.31 -2.83
CA VAL A 74 -2.12 -2.53 -1.70
C VAL A 74 -3.60 -2.18 -1.91
N ALA A 75 -3.97 -1.68 -3.09
CA ALA A 75 -5.33 -1.26 -3.38
C ALA A 75 -6.34 -2.43 -3.34
N PHE A 76 -6.02 -3.56 -3.99
CA PHE A 76 -6.91 -4.72 -4.02
C PHE A 76 -6.93 -5.48 -2.68
N LEU A 77 -5.80 -5.61 -1.98
CA LEU A 77 -5.79 -6.24 -0.66
C LEU A 77 -6.62 -5.43 0.34
N PHE A 78 -6.60 -4.09 0.25
CA PHE A 78 -7.50 -3.25 1.04
C PHE A 78 -8.97 -3.49 0.69
N LEU A 79 -9.32 -3.58 -0.60
CA LEU A 79 -10.67 -3.92 -1.05
C LEU A 79 -11.13 -5.28 -0.50
N PHE A 80 -10.31 -6.33 -0.64
CA PHE A 80 -10.64 -7.66 -0.18
C PHE A 80 -10.73 -7.75 1.34
N LEU A 81 -9.85 -7.07 2.06
CA LEU A 81 -9.93 -6.95 3.51
C LEU A 81 -11.24 -6.27 3.93
N SER A 82 -11.58 -5.17 3.27
CA SER A 82 -12.82 -4.42 3.52
C SER A 82 -14.06 -5.28 3.31
N TYR A 83 -14.09 -6.04 2.22
CA TYR A 83 -15.13 -7.04 1.96
C TYR A 83 -15.20 -8.10 3.06
N SER A 84 -14.03 -8.55 3.55
CA SER A 84 -13.94 -9.61 4.55
C SER A 84 -14.56 -9.25 5.91
N PHE A 85 -14.71 -7.95 6.22
CA PHE A 85 -15.39 -7.50 7.43
C PHE A 85 -16.90 -7.74 7.39
N MET A 86 -17.49 -7.82 6.19
CA MET A 86 -18.91 -8.15 6.01
C MET A 86 -19.12 -9.64 5.76
N ASN A 87 -18.27 -10.22 4.92
CA ASN A 87 -18.42 -11.58 4.43
C ASN A 87 -17.14 -12.38 4.73
N PRO A 88 -17.18 -13.36 5.65
CA PRO A 88 -16.00 -14.16 5.98
C PRO A 88 -15.42 -14.85 4.74
N ILE A 89 -14.14 -14.63 4.47
CA ILE A 89 -13.46 -15.23 3.31
C ILE A 89 -12.99 -16.64 3.69
N LYS A 90 -13.27 -17.62 2.83
CA LYS A 90 -12.73 -18.99 2.98
C LYS A 90 -11.25 -19.01 2.57
N ARG A 91 -10.43 -19.77 3.30
CA ARG A 91 -8.98 -19.84 3.03
C ARG A 91 -8.63 -20.31 1.62
N LYS A 92 -9.42 -21.23 1.04
CA LYS A 92 -9.22 -21.70 -0.35
C LYS A 92 -9.44 -20.57 -1.38
N THR A 93 -10.37 -19.66 -1.10
CA THR A 93 -10.69 -18.53 -1.97
C THR A 93 -9.63 -17.43 -1.91
N LEU A 94 -8.86 -17.36 -0.81
CA LEU A 94 -7.81 -16.34 -0.64
C LEU A 94 -6.75 -16.41 -1.75
N SER A 95 -6.28 -17.60 -2.10
CA SER A 95 -5.29 -17.79 -3.17
C SER A 95 -5.81 -17.28 -4.52
N LEU A 96 -7.10 -17.55 -4.82
CA LEU A 96 -7.75 -17.07 -6.04
C LEU A 96 -7.92 -15.55 -6.05
N LEU A 97 -8.26 -14.95 -4.90
CA LEU A 97 -8.38 -13.50 -4.78
C LEU A 97 -7.05 -12.79 -5.04
N ILE A 98 -5.93 -13.37 -4.60
CA ILE A 98 -4.59 -12.80 -4.82
C ILE A 98 -4.18 -12.81 -6.30
N LEU A 99 -4.76 -13.70 -7.12
CA LEU A 99 -4.50 -13.71 -8.57
C LEU A 99 -4.96 -12.42 -9.24
N ILE A 100 -6.00 -11.76 -8.73
CA ILE A 100 -6.52 -10.51 -9.30
C ILE A 100 -5.47 -9.39 -9.26
N PRO A 101 -4.92 -8.99 -8.10
CA PRO A 101 -3.84 -8.01 -8.06
C PRO A 101 -2.56 -8.49 -8.73
N LEU A 102 -2.29 -9.81 -8.74
CA LEU A 102 -1.14 -10.36 -9.46
C LEU A 102 -1.23 -10.07 -10.96
N PHE A 103 -2.31 -10.48 -11.62
CA PHE A 103 -2.48 -10.28 -13.06
C PHE A 103 -2.65 -8.81 -13.40
N THR A 104 -3.45 -8.06 -12.63
CA THR A 104 -3.67 -6.62 -12.87
C THR A 104 -2.37 -5.84 -12.70
N GLY A 105 -1.62 -6.13 -11.63
CA GLY A 105 -0.35 -5.49 -11.36
C GLY A 105 0.69 -5.82 -12.42
N LEU A 106 0.79 -7.09 -12.85
CA LEU A 106 1.70 -7.49 -13.94
C LEU A 106 1.31 -6.79 -15.25
N LEU A 107 0.02 -6.70 -15.57
CA LEU A 107 -0.44 -6.02 -16.77
C LEU A 107 -0.05 -4.55 -16.75
N PHE A 108 -0.28 -3.84 -15.64
CA PHE A 108 0.16 -2.45 -15.52
C PHE A 108 1.69 -2.34 -15.59
N SER A 109 2.43 -3.12 -14.82
CA SER A 109 3.89 -3.00 -14.78
C SER A 109 4.60 -3.39 -16.07
N LEU A 110 4.01 -4.23 -16.92
CA LEU A 110 4.63 -4.68 -18.17
C LEU A 110 4.17 -3.88 -19.40
N PHE A 111 2.94 -3.37 -19.40
CA PHE A 111 2.33 -2.78 -20.59
C PHE A 111 1.90 -1.32 -20.41
N SER A 112 1.96 -0.78 -19.20
CA SER A 112 1.65 0.65 -19.01
C SER A 112 2.93 1.46 -19.15
N ASP A 113 2.99 2.31 -20.18
CA ASP A 113 4.07 3.29 -20.36
C ASP A 113 3.85 4.48 -19.39
N VAL A 114 3.81 4.20 -18.09
CA VAL A 114 3.55 5.18 -17.02
C VAL A 114 4.78 6.02 -16.72
N PHE A 115 5.97 5.45 -16.82
CA PHE A 115 7.22 6.15 -16.55
C PHE A 115 7.96 6.43 -17.86
N SER A 116 8.20 7.71 -18.14
CA SER A 116 8.88 8.16 -19.36
C SER A 116 10.40 7.95 -19.25
N TYR A 117 11.00 8.42 -18.15
CA TYR A 117 12.42 8.24 -17.84
C TYR A 117 12.69 8.58 -16.38
N ALA A 118 13.91 8.28 -15.90
CA ALA A 118 14.39 8.68 -14.60
C ALA A 118 15.64 9.54 -14.74
N GLN A 119 15.83 10.49 -13.83
CA GLN A 119 17.00 11.36 -13.82
C GLN A 119 17.44 11.67 -12.40
N LYS A 120 18.73 11.94 -12.23
CA LYS A 120 19.27 12.38 -10.94
C LYS A 120 19.03 13.89 -10.79
N ARG A 121 18.38 14.28 -9.70
CA ARG A 121 18.15 15.68 -9.34
C ARG A 121 18.76 15.99 -7.98
N TYR A 122 18.86 17.28 -7.67
CA TYR A 122 19.39 17.78 -6.42
C TYR A 122 18.38 18.71 -5.78
N LEU A 123 18.07 18.46 -4.50
CA LEU A 123 17.24 19.32 -3.68
C LEU A 123 18.07 19.72 -2.46
N ASN A 124 18.37 21.01 -2.30
CA ASN A 124 19.19 21.53 -1.19
C ASN A 124 20.52 20.76 -1.00
N GLY A 125 21.19 20.41 -2.10
CA GLY A 125 22.45 19.64 -2.10
C GLY A 125 22.29 18.13 -1.94
N PHE A 126 21.08 17.62 -1.65
CA PHE A 126 20.80 16.19 -1.58
C PHE A 126 20.41 15.64 -2.95
N SER A 127 21.10 14.57 -3.37
CA SER A 127 20.79 13.94 -4.65
C SER A 127 19.69 12.89 -4.52
N TYR A 128 18.74 12.87 -5.45
CA TYR A 128 17.65 11.90 -5.48
C TYR A 128 17.34 11.48 -6.92
N ILE A 129 16.73 10.31 -7.08
CA ILE A 129 16.22 9.83 -8.36
C ILE A 129 14.80 10.37 -8.53
N HIS A 130 14.66 11.28 -9.48
CA HIS A 130 13.39 11.84 -9.91
C HIS A 130 12.84 11.02 -11.07
N ILE A 131 11.59 10.57 -10.91
CA ILE A 131 10.87 9.82 -11.93
C ILE A 131 10.02 10.79 -12.73
N VAL A 132 10.14 10.73 -14.05
CA VAL A 132 9.32 11.51 -14.97
C VAL A 132 8.21 10.61 -15.48
N TYR A 133 6.98 11.05 -15.27
CA TYR A 133 5.79 10.30 -15.61
C TYR A 133 5.29 10.67 -17.00
N ASN A 134 4.56 9.76 -17.63
CA ASN A 134 3.64 10.10 -18.71
C ASN A 134 2.33 10.55 -18.05
N ASP A 135 2.03 11.85 -18.07
CA ASP A 135 0.94 12.44 -17.28
C ASP A 135 -0.43 11.76 -17.54
N ILE A 136 -0.71 11.40 -18.80
CA ILE A 136 -1.97 10.76 -19.18
C ILE A 136 -2.03 9.34 -18.58
N ASN A 137 -1.01 8.52 -18.84
CA ASN A 137 -0.98 7.14 -18.36
C ASN A 137 -0.93 7.08 -16.83
N TYR A 138 -0.14 7.96 -16.21
CA TYR A 138 -0.05 8.07 -14.76
C TYR A 138 -1.39 8.49 -14.13
N GLY A 139 -2.06 9.49 -14.70
CA GLY A 139 -3.40 9.91 -14.26
C GLY A 139 -4.43 8.79 -14.38
N VAL A 140 -4.46 8.08 -15.50
CA VAL A 140 -5.34 6.91 -15.69
C VAL A 140 -5.03 5.81 -14.67
N THR A 141 -3.76 5.49 -14.45
CA THR A 141 -3.35 4.49 -13.47
C THR A 141 -3.77 4.88 -12.05
N ILE A 142 -3.59 6.14 -11.64
CA ILE A 142 -4.07 6.63 -10.34
C ILE A 142 -5.59 6.45 -10.21
N LEU A 143 -6.35 6.85 -11.23
CA LEU A 143 -7.81 6.74 -11.21
C LEU A 143 -8.26 5.28 -11.11
N LEU A 144 -7.62 4.38 -11.86
CA LEU A 144 -7.92 2.94 -11.82
C LEU A 144 -7.62 2.33 -10.44
N LEU A 145 -6.52 2.74 -9.79
CA LEU A 145 -6.19 2.28 -8.43
C LEU A 145 -7.05 2.95 -7.34
N LEU A 146 -7.60 4.14 -7.60
CA LEU A 146 -8.51 4.82 -6.69
C LEU A 146 -9.87 4.11 -6.59
N ILE A 147 -10.36 3.51 -7.67
CA ILE A 147 -11.64 2.77 -7.70
C ILE A 147 -11.72 1.66 -6.61
N PRO A 148 -10.79 0.68 -6.55
CA PRO A 148 -10.85 -0.35 -5.52
C PRO A 148 -10.69 0.22 -4.10
N LEU A 149 -9.94 1.31 -3.91
CA LEU A 149 -9.86 2.01 -2.62
C LEU A 149 -11.21 2.60 -2.21
N LEU A 150 -11.89 3.33 -3.11
CA LEU A 150 -13.20 3.91 -2.85
C LEU A 150 -14.25 2.84 -2.54
N ILE A 151 -14.28 1.75 -3.32
CA ILE A 151 -15.17 0.62 -3.07
C ILE A 151 -14.84 0.00 -1.70
N GLY A 152 -13.56 -0.14 -1.34
CA GLY A 152 -13.14 -0.61 -0.03
C GLY A 152 -13.70 0.24 1.12
N PHE A 153 -13.60 1.57 1.02
CA PHE A 153 -14.19 2.47 2.02
C PHE A 153 -15.72 2.38 2.09
N ILE A 154 -16.41 2.22 0.96
CA ILE A 154 -17.86 1.99 0.94
C ILE A 154 -18.22 0.69 1.66
N LEU A 155 -17.47 -0.40 1.43
CA LEU A 155 -17.67 -1.68 2.09
C LEU A 155 -17.41 -1.59 3.60
N ILE A 156 -16.37 -0.89 4.01
CA ILE A 156 -16.10 -0.61 5.43
C ILE A 156 -17.25 0.19 6.07
N GLY A 157 -17.76 1.22 5.37
CA GLY A 157 -18.90 2.00 5.83
C GLY A 157 -20.15 1.15 6.05
N LYS A 158 -20.38 0.16 5.18
CA LYS A 158 -21.43 -0.85 5.37
C LYS A 158 -21.11 -1.77 6.55
N ALA A 159 -19.88 -2.28 6.66
CA ALA A 159 -19.45 -3.15 7.76
C ALA A 159 -19.63 -2.50 9.14
N LEU A 160 -19.34 -1.19 9.27
CA LEU A 160 -19.54 -0.43 10.51
C LEU A 160 -21.01 -0.38 10.95
N LYS A 161 -21.95 -0.35 9.99
CA LYS A 161 -23.39 -0.35 10.25
C LYS A 161 -23.93 -1.74 10.60
N THR A 162 -23.38 -2.80 10.01
CA THR A 162 -23.89 -4.17 10.14
C THR A 162 -23.23 -4.99 11.27
N THR A 163 -22.00 -4.65 11.66
CA THR A 163 -21.23 -5.44 12.65
C THR A 163 -21.84 -5.32 14.04
N LYS A 164 -22.40 -6.40 14.60
CA LYS A 164 -23.00 -6.40 15.95
C LYS A 164 -21.96 -6.38 17.08
N ASP A 165 -20.81 -7.03 16.88
CA ASP A 165 -19.72 -7.06 17.87
C ASP A 165 -19.11 -5.65 18.07
N VAL A 166 -19.24 -5.13 19.28
CA VAL A 166 -18.77 -3.79 19.68
C VAL A 166 -17.25 -3.67 19.56
N ASN A 167 -16.50 -4.71 19.90
CA ASN A 167 -15.04 -4.69 19.85
C ASN A 167 -14.55 -4.70 18.40
N LEU A 168 -15.11 -5.58 17.57
CA LEU A 168 -14.80 -5.61 16.14
C LEU A 168 -15.18 -4.29 15.46
N ARG A 169 -16.37 -3.74 15.76
CA ARG A 169 -16.81 -2.44 15.20
C ARG A 169 -15.87 -1.30 15.59
N ARG A 170 -15.41 -1.26 16.85
CA ARG A 170 -14.42 -0.29 17.33
C ARG A 170 -13.10 -0.41 16.57
N ASN A 171 -12.61 -1.64 16.35
CA ASN A 171 -11.36 -1.87 15.62
C ASN A 171 -11.47 -1.51 14.14
N ILE A 172 -12.60 -1.82 13.49
CA ILE A 172 -12.91 -1.35 12.13
C ILE A 172 -12.92 0.19 12.11
N LYS A 173 -13.54 0.86 13.08
CA LYS A 173 -13.58 2.33 13.13
C LYS A 173 -12.18 2.95 13.21
N PHE A 174 -11.33 2.44 14.09
CA PHE A 174 -9.95 2.91 14.21
C PHE A 174 -9.11 2.61 12.95
N PHE A 175 -9.26 1.42 12.38
CA PHE A 175 -8.62 1.07 11.12
C PHE A 175 -9.05 2.00 10.00
N THR A 176 -10.35 2.28 9.88
CA THR A 176 -10.93 3.17 8.85
C THR A 176 -10.35 4.58 8.95
N ALA A 177 -10.33 5.15 10.16
CA ALA A 177 -9.82 6.49 10.40
C ALA A 177 -8.32 6.58 10.04
N GLY A 178 -7.52 5.59 10.49
CA GLY A 178 -6.10 5.55 10.18
C GLY A 178 -5.82 5.34 8.68
N MET A 179 -6.57 4.46 8.02
CA MET A 179 -6.48 4.23 6.58
C MET A 179 -6.85 5.47 5.77
N LEU A 180 -7.90 6.20 6.17
CA LEU A 180 -8.30 7.44 5.50
C LEU A 180 -7.19 8.50 5.61
N LEU A 181 -6.61 8.68 6.81
CA LEU A 181 -5.48 9.58 7.00
C LEU A 181 -4.26 9.16 6.18
N ALA A 182 -3.96 7.86 6.14
CA ALA A 182 -2.83 7.31 5.38
C ALA A 182 -2.99 7.55 3.87
N VAL A 183 -4.16 7.23 3.32
CA VAL A 183 -4.48 7.39 1.90
C VAL A 183 -4.48 8.88 1.53
N THR A 184 -5.21 9.73 2.24
CA THR A 184 -5.27 11.18 1.95
C THR A 184 -3.88 11.82 2.01
N SER A 185 -3.10 11.52 3.05
CA SER A 185 -1.75 12.08 3.19
C SER A 185 -0.81 11.57 2.09
N SER A 186 -0.95 10.31 1.68
CA SER A 186 -0.19 9.74 0.55
C SER A 186 -0.52 10.44 -0.77
N TYR A 187 -1.80 10.71 -1.05
CA TYR A 187 -2.21 11.46 -2.24
C TYR A 187 -1.71 12.92 -2.23
N VAL A 188 -1.74 13.59 -1.07
CA VAL A 188 -1.20 14.95 -0.93
C VAL A 188 0.30 14.97 -1.20
N LEU A 189 1.05 14.04 -0.61
CA LEU A 189 2.50 13.92 -0.85
C LEU A 189 2.83 13.50 -2.29
N GLY A 190 2.08 12.56 -2.85
CA GLY A 190 2.23 12.11 -4.24
C GLY A 190 1.96 13.23 -5.24
N SER A 191 0.99 14.10 -4.97
CA SER A 191 0.80 15.32 -5.77
C SER A 191 2.03 16.22 -5.69
N GLY A 192 2.65 16.34 -4.52
CA GLY A 192 3.90 17.09 -4.36
C GLY A 192 5.10 16.49 -5.10
N GLU A 193 5.17 15.17 -5.19
CA GLU A 193 6.19 14.46 -5.99
C GLU A 193 6.09 14.81 -7.48
N VAL A 194 4.87 14.89 -7.99
CA VAL A 194 4.60 15.15 -9.41
C VAL A 194 4.77 16.64 -9.72
N PHE A 195 4.10 17.52 -8.97
CA PHE A 195 4.07 18.96 -9.27
C PHE A 195 5.29 19.73 -8.77
N PHE A 196 5.83 19.36 -7.60
CA PHE A 196 6.97 20.03 -6.99
C PHE A 196 8.26 19.22 -7.09
N HIS A 197 8.24 18.11 -7.82
CA HIS A 197 9.39 17.25 -8.05
C HIS A 197 10.05 16.74 -6.77
N LEU A 198 9.27 16.55 -5.71
CA LEU A 198 9.78 16.06 -4.43
C LEU A 198 10.17 14.58 -4.52
N PRO A 199 11.06 14.09 -3.62
CA PRO A 199 11.32 12.66 -3.49
C PRO A 199 10.03 11.88 -3.16
N PRO A 200 9.96 10.56 -3.45
CA PRO A 200 8.73 9.76 -3.32
C PRO A 200 8.29 9.47 -1.87
N LEU A 201 7.94 10.50 -1.11
CA LEU A 201 7.58 10.43 0.32
C LEU A 201 6.21 9.78 0.59
N SER A 202 5.35 9.69 -0.42
CA SER A 202 4.01 9.12 -0.36
C SER A 202 4.00 7.67 0.12
N SER A 203 5.03 6.90 -0.23
CA SER A 203 5.18 5.50 0.18
C SER A 203 5.52 5.33 1.65
N ILE A 204 6.29 6.24 2.24
CA ILE A 204 6.59 6.24 3.68
C ILE A 204 5.29 6.41 4.46
N THR A 205 4.52 7.44 4.12
CA THR A 205 3.29 7.78 4.82
C THR A 205 2.23 6.69 4.70
N ILE A 206 2.01 6.15 3.49
CA ILE A 206 1.02 5.08 3.32
C ILE A 206 1.46 3.80 4.04
N SER A 207 2.75 3.46 4.04
CA SER A 207 3.29 2.28 4.71
C SER A 207 3.14 2.36 6.22
N ILE A 208 3.61 3.47 6.81
CA ILE A 208 3.48 3.69 8.26
C ILE A 208 1.99 3.77 8.65
N GLY A 209 1.18 4.48 7.86
CA GLY A 209 -0.25 4.63 8.10
C GLY A 209 -1.00 3.30 8.08
N ILE A 210 -0.77 2.46 7.06
CA ILE A 210 -1.33 1.10 6.99
C ILE A 210 -0.84 0.25 8.16
N GLY A 211 0.46 0.28 8.47
CA GLY A 211 1.05 -0.47 9.58
C GLY A 211 0.43 -0.11 10.93
N ILE A 212 0.34 1.18 11.26
CA ILE A 212 -0.28 1.67 12.50
C ILE A 212 -1.77 1.32 12.54
N SER A 213 -2.51 1.57 11.45
CA SER A 213 -3.95 1.29 11.37
C SER A 213 -4.22 -0.19 11.64
N SER A 214 -3.37 -1.08 11.12
CA SER A 214 -3.49 -2.53 11.27
C SER A 214 -3.32 -3.00 12.72
N LEU A 215 -2.64 -2.23 13.57
CA LEU A 215 -2.48 -2.56 14.99
C LEU A 215 -3.80 -2.54 15.77
N SER A 216 -4.85 -1.89 15.27
CA SER A 216 -6.19 -1.97 15.87
C SER A 216 -6.72 -3.41 15.92
N PHE A 217 -6.24 -4.28 15.03
CA PHE A 217 -6.59 -5.69 14.98
C PHE A 217 -5.53 -6.61 15.59
N LYS A 218 -4.57 -6.08 16.37
CA LYS A 218 -3.50 -6.91 16.98
C LYS A 218 -4.08 -8.03 17.85
N THR A 219 -5.04 -7.72 18.71
CA THR A 219 -5.81 -8.70 19.50
C THR A 219 -6.79 -9.46 18.59
N LYS A 220 -7.06 -10.76 18.84
CA LYS A 220 -7.73 -11.75 17.94
C LYS A 220 -9.15 -11.43 17.42
N SER A 221 -9.62 -10.19 17.53
CA SER A 221 -10.96 -9.66 17.24
C SER A 221 -11.40 -9.62 15.76
N MET A 222 -10.94 -10.52 14.88
CA MET A 222 -11.37 -10.55 13.47
C MET A 222 -12.46 -11.62 13.24
N PRO A 223 -13.36 -11.44 12.24
CA PRO A 223 -14.43 -12.39 11.95
C PRO A 223 -13.85 -13.80 11.75
N HIS A 224 -14.29 -14.78 12.52
CA HIS A 224 -13.89 -16.17 12.31
C HIS A 224 -14.75 -16.81 11.24
N SER A 225 -14.12 -17.51 10.29
CA SER A 225 -14.84 -18.47 9.47
C SER A 225 -15.27 -19.61 10.38
N THR A 226 -16.57 -19.76 10.61
CA THR A 226 -17.14 -21.00 11.15
C THR A 226 -16.80 -22.11 10.15
N MET A 227 -16.00 -23.08 10.59
CA MET A 227 -15.80 -24.33 9.84
C MET A 227 -17.11 -25.11 9.80
#